data_AF-A0A6I9N5N4-F1
#
_entry.id   AF-A0A6I9N5N4-F1
#
_cell.length_a   1.000
_cell.length_b   1.000
_cell.length_c   1.000
_cell.angle_alpha   90.00
_cell.angle_beta   90.00
_cell.angle_gamma   90.00
#
_symmetry.space_group_name_H-M   'P 1'
#
loop_
_entity.id
_entity.type
_entity.pdbx_description
1 polymer ?
#
loop_
_entity_poly.entity_id
_entity_poly.type
_entity_poly.pdbx_seq_one_letter_code
_entity_poly.pdbx_strand_id
1 'polypeptide(L)'
;RTDDDDVLCRYKVSASPLSKQLPSLVLFQGGKEVMRRPQVDKKGRAVSWSFTEENIIREFNLNELYQKSKKLNKSKGDKLMQSKFPPVPEEDEPEQPGTPAEEGVVESKKDK
;
A
#
# COMPACT_ATOMS: atom_id res chain seq x y z
N ARG A 1 24.21 -18.10 -3.02
CA ARG A 1 23.79 -17.37 -1.79
C ARG A 1 22.80 -16.34 -2.28
N THR A 2 21.53 -16.48 -1.92
CA THR A 2 20.41 -15.72 -2.49
C THR A 2 20.54 -14.24 -2.14
N ASP A 3 20.55 -13.36 -3.14
CA ASP A 3 20.59 -11.91 -2.93
C ASP A 3 19.39 -11.39 -2.11
N ASP A 4 18.26 -12.11 -2.14
CA ASP A 4 17.07 -11.81 -1.35
C ASP A 4 17.32 -11.89 0.17
N ASP A 5 18.14 -12.82 0.63
CA ASP A 5 18.48 -12.96 2.06
C ASP A 5 19.28 -11.75 2.57
N ASP A 6 20.12 -11.16 1.72
CA ASP A 6 20.87 -9.95 2.04
C ASP A 6 19.95 -8.74 2.21
N VAL A 7 18.97 -8.58 1.32
CA VAL A 7 17.96 -7.52 1.42
C VAL A 7 17.16 -7.64 2.71
N LEU A 8 16.67 -8.84 3.03
CA LEU A 8 15.91 -9.11 4.25
C LEU A 8 16.72 -8.76 5.51
N CYS A 9 18.01 -9.14 5.57
CA CYS A 9 18.88 -8.80 6.68
C CYS A 9 19.11 -7.28 6.79
N ARG A 10 19.35 -6.60 5.66
CA ARG A 10 19.55 -5.13 5.64
C ARG A 10 18.35 -4.36 6.17
N TYR A 11 17.13 -4.80 5.84
CA TYR A 11 15.89 -4.18 6.32
C TYR A 11 15.33 -4.82 7.60
N LYS A 12 16.10 -5.72 8.23
CA LYS A 12 15.73 -6.43 9.47
C LYS A 12 14.36 -7.09 9.39
N VAL A 13 14.07 -7.72 8.25
CA VAL A 13 12.84 -8.49 8.01
C VAL A 13 13.18 -9.97 8.10
N SER A 14 12.44 -10.71 8.91
CA SER A 14 12.53 -12.16 9.02
C SER A 14 11.65 -12.81 7.97
N ALA A 15 12.24 -13.67 7.13
CA ALA A 15 11.49 -14.56 6.24
C ALA A 15 11.07 -15.88 6.91
N SER A 16 11.25 -16.01 8.23
CA SER A 16 10.77 -17.20 8.95
C SER A 16 9.23 -17.28 8.84
N PRO A 17 8.65 -18.44 8.49
CA PRO A 17 7.19 -18.61 8.41
C PRO A 17 6.47 -18.26 9.72
N LEU A 18 7.15 -18.38 10.86
CA LEU A 18 6.59 -18.09 12.18
C LEU A 18 6.60 -16.60 12.54
N SER A 19 7.44 -15.80 11.89
CA SER A 19 7.63 -14.38 12.21
C SER A 19 6.42 -13.50 11.86
N LYS A 20 5.61 -13.93 10.88
CA LYS A 20 4.48 -13.19 10.31
C LYS A 20 4.86 -11.77 9.82
N GLN A 21 6.12 -11.56 9.46
CA GLN A 21 6.58 -10.28 8.94
C GLN A 21 6.36 -10.13 7.43
N LEU A 22 5.99 -11.21 6.74
CA LEU A 22 5.69 -11.20 5.31
C LEU A 22 4.17 -11.23 5.06
N PRO A 23 3.67 -10.45 4.07
CA PRO A 23 4.40 -9.43 3.31
C PRO A 23 4.84 -8.24 4.20
N SER A 24 5.84 -7.48 3.75
CA SER A 24 6.37 -6.30 4.44
C SER A 24 6.31 -5.08 3.52
N LEU A 25 5.86 -3.93 4.03
CA LEU A 25 5.82 -2.67 3.31
C LEU A 25 6.52 -1.58 4.13
N VAL A 26 7.40 -0.79 3.51
CA VAL A 26 8.21 0.24 4.17
C VAL A 26 8.21 1.51 3.33
N LEU A 27 7.91 2.65 3.96
CA LEU A 27 7.94 3.97 3.34
C LEU A 27 9.27 4.66 3.64
N PHE A 28 9.95 5.09 2.59
CA PHE A 28 11.14 5.93 2.70
C PHE A 28 10.86 7.33 2.17
N GLN A 29 11.23 8.37 2.94
CA GLN A 29 11.19 9.76 2.48
C GLN A 29 12.53 10.42 2.80
N GLY A 30 13.16 11.06 1.80
CA GLY A 30 14.46 11.69 1.97
C GLY A 30 15.57 10.72 2.43
N GLY A 31 15.49 9.44 2.06
CA GLY A 31 16.45 8.41 2.46
C GLY A 31 16.28 7.88 3.89
N LYS A 32 15.22 8.26 4.61
CA LYS A 32 14.90 7.78 5.95
C LYS A 32 13.63 6.93 5.95
N GLU A 33 13.63 5.86 6.73
CA GLU A 33 12.43 5.05 6.98
C GLU A 33 11.44 5.88 7.80
N VAL A 34 10.24 6.09 7.25
CA VAL A 34 9.16 6.85 7.89
C VAL A 34 8.20 5.92 8.61
N MET A 35 7.84 4.81 7.97
CA MET A 35 6.88 3.86 8.52
C MET A 35 7.03 2.49 7.87
N ARG A 36 6.57 1.45 8.57
CA ARG A 36 6.49 0.08 8.05
C ARG A 36 5.26 -0.67 8.54
N ARG A 37 4.84 -1.68 7.78
CA ARG A 37 3.79 -2.64 8.13
C ARG A 37 4.22 -4.06 7.72
N PRO A 38 3.97 -5.10 8.54
CA PRO A 38 3.45 -5.03 9.91
C PRO A 38 4.46 -4.39 10.88
N GLN A 39 3.95 -3.80 11.97
CA GLN A 39 4.80 -3.24 13.03
C GLN A 39 5.45 -4.37 13.83
N VAL A 40 6.70 -4.20 14.25
CA VAL A 40 7.39 -5.20 15.07
C VAL A 40 7.43 -4.72 16.52
N ASP A 41 6.83 -5.50 17.42
CA ASP A 41 6.89 -5.24 18.87
C ASP A 41 8.33 -5.34 19.40
N LYS A 42 8.60 -4.80 20.59
CA LYS A 42 9.88 -4.99 21.31
C LYS A 42 10.28 -6.46 21.51
N LYS A 43 9.31 -7.38 21.44
CA LYS A 43 9.50 -8.84 21.53
C LYS A 43 9.74 -9.51 20.18
N GLY A 44 9.91 -8.76 19.10
CA GLY A 44 10.14 -9.29 17.76
C GLY A 44 8.91 -9.88 17.05
N ARG A 45 7.71 -9.68 17.63
CA ARG A 45 6.45 -10.20 17.05
C ARG A 45 5.88 -9.18 16.07
N ALA A 46 5.44 -9.64 14.91
CA ALA A 46 4.68 -8.83 13.98
C ALA A 46 3.26 -8.57 14.53
N VAL A 47 2.87 -7.31 14.57
CA VAL A 47 1.51 -6.87 14.89
C VAL A 47 0.63 -7.17 13.68
N SER A 48 -0.46 -7.92 13.91
CA SER A 48 -1.40 -8.27 12.85
C SER A 48 -1.94 -7.02 12.16
N TRP A 49 -1.87 -7.02 10.84
CA TRP A 49 -2.35 -5.92 10.00
C TRP A 49 -2.88 -6.47 8.68
N SER A 50 -4.02 -5.93 8.22
CA SER A 50 -4.67 -6.41 7.01
C SER A 50 -4.11 -5.69 5.79
N PHE A 51 -3.47 -6.45 4.90
CA PHE A 51 -2.97 -6.00 3.62
C PHE A 51 -4.11 -5.91 2.59
N THR A 52 -4.94 -4.88 2.74
CA THR A 52 -5.92 -4.49 1.70
C THR A 52 -5.47 -3.19 1.05
N GLU A 53 -5.87 -2.98 -0.20
CA GLU A 53 -5.51 -1.78 -0.96
C GLU A 53 -5.94 -0.50 -0.23
N GLU A 54 -7.15 -0.48 0.32
CA GLU A 54 -7.71 0.66 1.04
C GLU A 54 -6.88 1.00 2.27
N ASN A 55 -6.44 -0.03 3.01
CA ASN A 55 -5.57 0.15 4.17
C ASN A 55 -4.19 0.66 3.77
N ILE A 56 -3.63 0.15 2.67
CA ILE A 56 -2.34 0.62 2.15
C ILE A 56 -2.43 2.10 1.76
N ILE A 57 -3.43 2.48 0.96
CA ILE A 57 -3.61 3.86 0.49
C ILE A 57 -3.77 4.83 1.67
N ARG A 58 -4.63 4.48 2.64
CA ARG A 58 -4.91 5.32 3.81
C ARG A 58 -3.70 5.44 4.73
N GLU A 59 -3.10 4.32 5.10
CA GLU A 59 -2.04 4.30 6.11
C GLU A 59 -0.74 4.94 5.61
N PHE A 60 -0.39 4.69 4.34
CA PHE A 60 0.79 5.27 3.70
C PHE A 60 0.51 6.64 3.06
N ASN A 61 -0.73 7.11 3.13
CA ASN A 61 -1.19 8.38 2.58
C ASN A 61 -0.77 8.57 1.11
N LEU A 62 -0.97 7.53 0.30
CA LEU A 62 -0.43 7.44 -1.06
C LEU A 62 -1.01 8.49 -2.01
N ASN A 63 -2.30 8.82 -1.86
CA ASN A 63 -2.96 9.84 -2.69
C ASN A 63 -2.31 11.21 -2.53
N GLU A 64 -2.03 11.62 -1.30
CA GLU A 64 -1.36 12.89 -1.01
C GLU A 64 0.10 12.87 -1.46
N LEU A 65 0.79 11.75 -1.26
CA LEU A 65 2.18 11.60 -1.68
C LEU A 65 2.31 11.71 -3.21
N TYR A 66 1.41 11.09 -3.95
CA TYR A 66 1.35 11.16 -5.41
C TYR A 66 1.05 12.58 -5.92
N GLN A 67 0.08 13.27 -5.31
CA GLN A 67 -0.22 14.65 -5.70
C GLN A 67 0.96 15.60 -5.43
N LYS A 68 1.66 15.43 -4.31
CA LYS A 68 2.87 16.20 -3.98
C LYS A 68 3.98 15.97 -5.00
N SER A 69 4.22 14.72 -5.40
CA SER A 69 5.25 14.41 -6.40
C SER A 69 4.89 14.95 -7.78
N LYS A 70 3.62 14.85 -8.20
CA LYS A 70 3.15 15.42 -9.47
C LYS A 70 3.34 16.94 -9.55
N LYS A 71 3.12 17.66 -8.45
CA LYS A 71 3.38 19.11 -8.35
C LYS A 71 4.88 19.44 -8.39
N LEU A 72 5.71 18.66 -7.69
CA LEU A 72 7.16 18.87 -7.65
C LEU A 72 7.81 18.67 -9.04
N ASN A 73 7.39 17.63 -9.78
CA ASN A 73 7.90 17.33 -11.12
C ASN A 73 7.58 18.42 -12.14
N LYS A 74 6.43 19.12 -12.00
CA LYS A 74 6.07 20.26 -12.87
C LYS A 74 6.92 21.51 -12.61
N SER A 75 7.45 21.67 -11.39
CA SER A 75 8.27 22.83 -10.99
C SER A 75 9.77 22.68 -11.27
N LYS A 76 10.25 21.46 -11.54
CA LYS A 76 11.67 21.14 -11.79
C LYS A 76 11.85 20.58 -13.19
N GLY A 77 11.48 21.39 -14.18
CA GLY A 77 11.92 21.15 -15.56
C GLY A 77 13.45 21.05 -15.61
N ASP A 78 13.93 19.95 -16.17
CA ASP A 78 15.33 19.61 -16.46
C ASP A 78 16.19 19.07 -15.29
N LYS A 79 16.55 17.77 -15.43
CA LYS A 79 17.55 16.97 -14.68
C LYS A 79 17.19 16.53 -13.27
N LEU A 80 16.52 15.36 -13.16
CA LEU A 80 17.16 14.13 -12.66
C LEU A 80 16.18 12.95 -12.65
N MET A 81 16.62 11.88 -13.33
CA MET A 81 16.27 10.47 -13.13
C MET A 81 14.92 10.02 -13.69
N GLN A 82 14.95 9.69 -14.98
CA GLN A 82 14.02 8.76 -15.61
C GLN A 82 14.12 7.40 -14.91
N SER A 83 13.34 7.18 -13.84
CA SER A 83 13.07 5.83 -13.36
C SER A 83 12.27 5.11 -14.44
N LYS A 84 12.76 3.93 -14.81
CA LYS A 84 12.34 3.06 -15.92
C LYS A 84 10.92 2.46 -15.79
N PHE A 85 9.98 3.20 -15.22
CA PHE A 85 8.57 2.82 -15.21
C PHE A 85 7.87 3.55 -16.35
N PRO A 86 7.20 2.83 -17.27
CA PRO A 86 6.37 3.48 -18.28
C PRO A 86 5.30 4.32 -17.57
N PRO A 87 4.95 5.51 -18.10
CA PRO A 87 3.78 6.21 -17.60
C PRO A 87 2.58 5.30 -17.82
N VAL A 88 1.97 4.83 -16.73
CA VAL A 88 0.64 4.23 -16.80
C VAL A 88 -0.26 5.33 -17.35
N PRO A 89 -0.97 5.10 -18.47
CA PRO A 89 -1.91 6.07 -19.00
C PRO A 89 -2.83 6.54 -17.87
N GLU A 90 -2.94 7.86 -17.74
CA GLU A 90 -3.87 8.49 -16.82
C GLU A 90 -5.26 8.19 -17.38
N GLU A 91 -5.85 7.06 -16.96
CA GLU A 91 -7.24 6.76 -17.28
C GLU A 91 -8.10 7.74 -16.47
N ASP A 92 -8.69 8.67 -17.21
CA ASP A 92 -9.75 9.58 -16.81
C ASP A 92 -10.79 8.76 -16.01
N GLU A 93 -10.96 9.03 -14.72
CA GLU A 93 -12.06 8.45 -13.94
C GLU A 93 -13.38 8.90 -14.57
N PRO A 94 -14.23 7.99 -15.09
CA PRO A 94 -15.61 8.35 -15.32
C PRO A 94 -16.30 8.41 -13.96
N GLU A 95 -16.82 9.60 -13.62
CA GLU A 95 -17.79 9.82 -12.55
C GLU A 95 -18.84 8.71 -12.57
N GLN A 96 -18.93 7.90 -11.50
CA GLN A 96 -20.03 6.95 -11.36
C GLN A 96 -21.32 7.69 -10.95
N PRO A 97 -22.40 7.58 -11.74
CA PRO A 97 -23.69 8.13 -11.37
C PRO A 97 -24.43 7.20 -10.42
N GLY A 98 -24.96 7.78 -9.35
CA GLY A 98 -26.22 7.45 -8.67
C GLY A 98 -26.57 5.98 -8.44
N THR A 99 -26.43 5.54 -7.18
CA THR A 99 -27.14 4.37 -6.63
C THR A 99 -28.66 4.61 -6.67
N PRO A 100 -29.48 3.74 -7.30
CA PRO A 100 -30.88 3.64 -6.94
C PRO A 100 -31.04 2.74 -5.70
N ALA A 101 -31.91 3.18 -4.81
CA ALA A 101 -32.28 2.51 -3.57
C ALA A 101 -32.82 1.09 -3.81
N GLU A 102 -32.34 0.12 -3.01
CA GLU A 102 -33.04 -1.15 -2.83
C GLU A 102 -34.03 -1.02 -1.67
N GLU A 103 -35.30 -1.01 -2.03
CA GLU A 103 -36.45 -1.23 -1.14
C GLU A 103 -36.44 -2.69 -0.65
N GLY A 104 -36.66 -2.87 0.65
CA GLY A 104 -36.80 -4.19 1.25
C GLY A 104 -38.12 -4.87 0.90
N VAL A 105 -38.13 -6.20 0.86
CA VAL A 105 -39.31 -7.01 1.19
C VAL A 105 -38.90 -8.27 1.97
N VAL A 106 -39.73 -8.51 2.97
CA VAL A 106 -39.79 -9.48 4.06
C VAL A 106 -39.90 -10.97 3.68
N GLU A 107 -39.34 -11.81 4.58
CA GLU A 107 -39.96 -12.98 5.23
C GLU A 107 -40.78 -13.99 4.38
N SER A 108 -40.34 -15.25 4.32
CA SER A 108 -41.15 -16.41 4.77
C SER A 108 -40.43 -17.76 4.67
N LYS A 109 -40.57 -18.52 5.76
CA LYS A 109 -40.32 -19.97 5.91
C LYS A 109 -41.07 -20.80 4.86
N LYS A 110 -40.51 -21.97 4.50
CA LYS A 110 -41.12 -23.31 4.75
C LYS A 110 -40.41 -24.41 3.94
N ASP A 111 -39.60 -25.21 4.62
CA ASP A 111 -39.28 -26.58 4.20
C ASP A 111 -40.35 -27.53 4.76
N LYS A 112 -41.04 -28.22 3.86
CA LYS A 112 -41.51 -29.59 4.05
C LYS A 112 -41.77 -30.23 2.69
#